data_AF-E4Q1I2-F1
#
_entry.id   AF-E4Q1I2-F1
#
_cell.length_a   1.000
_cell.length_b   1.000
_cell.length_c   1.000
_cell.angle_alpha   90.00
_cell.angle_beta   90.00
_cell.angle_gamma   90.00
#
_symmetry.space_group_name_H-M   'P 1'
#
loop_
_entity.id
_entity.type
_entity.pdbx_description
1 polymer ?
#
loop_
_entity_poly.entity_id
_entity_poly.type
_entity_poly.pdbx_seq_one_letter_code
_entity_poly.pdbx_strand_id
1 'polypeptide(L)'
;MFDNIIAKIEELLNRFGEGIVEILRGEKDIAMYSMELKEKMDEIGKEMIKEACGLVDEIVRNEKKRKARYEVVRKDKRSIKTIFGDVEYIRTYYKNKEEGGYVYLADEILGIEKYQRIDKAVKAAIVEKVVEISYEKAAKEVLGEEKMTRQSVMNILRRIEAAQLDRIEHNKKGVAGSKKVVKELYIEADEDHISLQNGEGKIAKLAYINEGYKEEKGIVKRKELKGVHYFSSIKERPEDFWSKVSEYIEEHYETEKIEKIYLLGDGAAWIKEGLEWIVGAEFVLDRFHLMREVIKISGGDKNIFAGIVEALRDKDREKFEGLVAKAMEKAGEDKRALKRINESRRYIANHWDNIVLELDNRIIKGCSAEGHVSHVLADRMSSRPRGWSEQGAEVMVKLLSLKYNGVNLKEAYLKEICGKEEKEEKILKEIVRKNVKKIRKQIEETRNNVPILQEEKLI
;
A
#
# COMPACT_ATOMS: atom_id res chain seq x y z
N MET A 1 30.78 24.32 16.06
CA MET A 1 29.72 23.90 15.10
C MET A 1 29.06 22.63 15.59
N PHE A 2 29.84 21.65 16.05
CA PHE A 2 29.34 20.37 16.56
C PHE A 2 29.28 20.31 18.09
N ASP A 3 29.65 21.37 18.80
CA ASP A 3 29.82 21.37 20.26
C ASP A 3 28.52 21.00 20.99
N ASN A 4 27.37 21.50 20.52
CA ASN A 4 26.07 21.13 21.08
C ASN A 4 25.73 19.64 20.84
N ILE A 5 26.10 19.09 19.67
CA ILE A 5 25.90 17.68 19.35
C ILE A 5 26.84 16.80 20.18
N ILE A 6 28.10 17.22 20.36
CA ILE A 6 29.08 16.52 21.20
C ILE A 6 28.57 16.45 22.64
N ALA A 7 28.11 17.56 23.21
CA ALA A 7 27.53 17.60 24.56
C ALA A 7 26.32 16.65 24.70
N LYS A 8 25.47 16.55 23.67
CA LYS A 8 24.34 15.61 23.64
C LYS A 8 24.76 14.14 23.54
N ILE A 9 25.85 13.85 22.83
CA ILE A 9 26.44 12.51 22.77
C ILE A 9 27.06 12.13 24.12
N GLU A 10 27.75 13.06 24.79
CA GLU A 10 28.27 12.85 26.15
C GLU A 10 27.14 12.56 27.15
N GLU A 11 26.02 13.29 27.05
CA GLU A 11 24.81 13.04 27.84
C GLU A 11 24.27 11.62 27.62
N LEU A 12 24.27 11.12 26.38
CA LEU A 12 23.85 9.74 26.06
C LEU A 12 24.79 8.69 26.66
N LEU A 13 26.10 8.92 26.61
CA LEU A 13 27.11 8.02 27.18
C LEU A 13 26.98 7.94 28.71
N ASN A 14 26.76 9.08 29.37
CA ASN A 14 26.51 9.11 30.81
C ASN A 14 25.23 8.34 31.16
N ARG A 15 24.14 8.57 30.41
CA ARG A 15 22.88 7.87 30.62
C ARG A 15 23.00 6.35 30.41
N PHE A 16 23.82 5.94 29.44
CA PHE A 16 24.12 4.54 29.20
C PHE A 16 24.82 3.90 30.40
N GLY A 17 25.83 4.58 30.96
CA GLY A 17 26.54 4.12 32.15
C GLY A 17 25.65 4.04 33.39
N GLU A 18 24.85 5.07 33.63
CA GLU A 18 23.87 5.12 34.74
C GLU A 18 22.88 3.95 34.67
N GLY A 19 22.31 3.68 33.50
CA GLY A 19 21.33 2.61 33.33
C GLY A 19 21.91 1.22 33.63
N ILE A 20 23.18 0.97 33.29
CA ILE A 20 23.85 -0.29 33.66
C ILE A 20 23.95 -0.40 35.19
N VAL A 21 24.31 0.68 35.87
CA VAL A 21 24.41 0.70 37.34
C VAL A 21 23.04 0.46 37.99
N GLU A 22 21.99 1.12 37.51
CA GLU A 22 20.61 0.94 37.99
C GLU A 22 20.13 -0.51 37.80
N ILE A 23 20.45 -1.14 36.65
CA ILE A 23 20.14 -2.56 36.39
C ILE A 23 20.88 -3.47 37.37
N LEU A 24 22.19 -3.26 37.57
CA LEU A 24 23.00 -4.06 38.49
C LEU A 24 22.54 -3.93 39.95
N ARG A 25 21.94 -2.79 40.31
CA ARG A 25 21.33 -2.56 41.62
C ARG A 25 19.92 -3.11 41.76
N GLY A 26 19.32 -3.60 40.68
CA GLY A 26 17.93 -4.06 40.67
C GLY A 26 16.90 -2.92 40.75
N GLU A 27 17.30 -1.68 40.49
CA GLU A 27 16.42 -0.50 40.49
C GLU A 27 15.59 -0.42 39.21
N LYS A 28 16.09 -1.01 38.11
CA LYS A 28 15.41 -1.11 36.82
C LYS A 28 15.65 -2.47 36.18
N ASP A 29 14.70 -2.91 35.37
CA ASP A 29 14.90 -4.03 34.47
C ASP A 29 15.23 -3.55 33.04
N ILE A 30 15.50 -4.50 32.15
CA ILE A 30 15.82 -4.21 30.76
C ILE A 30 14.67 -3.51 30.02
N ALA A 31 13.42 -3.77 30.40
CA ALA A 31 12.26 -3.18 29.75
C ALA A 31 12.19 -1.69 30.05
N MET A 32 12.30 -1.30 31.33
CA MET A 32 12.34 0.09 31.75
C MET A 32 13.51 0.84 31.11
N TYR A 33 14.72 0.25 31.15
CA TYR A 33 15.91 0.87 30.58
C TYR A 33 15.78 1.08 29.05
N SER A 34 15.20 0.11 28.33
CA SER A 34 15.02 0.23 26.89
C SER A 34 14.07 1.37 26.48
N MET A 35 13.01 1.62 27.26
CA MET A 35 12.07 2.71 27.03
C MET A 35 12.73 4.07 27.26
N GLU A 36 13.44 4.23 28.38
CA GLU A 36 14.16 5.47 28.70
C GLU A 36 15.26 5.79 27.67
N LEU A 37 16.01 4.77 27.23
CA LEU A 37 17.04 4.95 26.21
C LEU A 37 16.42 5.39 24.88
N LYS A 38 15.27 4.84 24.50
CA LYS A 38 14.54 5.24 23.29
C LYS A 38 14.11 6.71 23.35
N GLU A 39 13.54 7.15 24.47
CA GLU A 39 13.15 8.55 24.67
C GLU A 39 14.35 9.49 24.55
N LYS A 40 15.48 9.11 25.15
CA LYS A 40 16.71 9.91 25.07
C LYS A 40 17.27 10.00 23.66
N MET A 41 17.28 8.89 22.93
CA MET A 41 17.72 8.88 21.53
C MET A 41 16.81 9.75 20.64
N ASP A 42 15.50 9.78 20.92
CA ASP A 42 14.57 10.66 20.19
C ASP A 42 14.83 12.14 20.47
N GLU A 43 15.09 12.50 21.73
CA GLU A 43 15.45 13.88 22.11
C GLU A 43 16.72 14.34 21.38
N ILE A 44 17.76 13.48 21.37
CA ILE A 44 19.01 13.76 20.67
C ILE A 44 18.76 13.86 19.15
N GLY A 45 17.95 12.97 18.58
CA GLY A 45 17.56 13.03 17.18
C GLY A 45 16.88 14.34 16.80
N LYS A 46 15.96 14.85 17.64
CA LYS A 46 15.32 16.18 17.43
C LYS A 46 16.34 17.31 17.40
N GLU A 47 17.26 17.34 18.37
CA GLU A 47 18.30 18.36 18.43
C GLU A 47 19.29 18.26 17.25
N MET A 48 19.67 17.06 16.83
CA MET A 48 20.54 16.87 15.66
C MET A 48 19.89 17.38 14.37
N ILE A 49 18.59 17.13 14.16
CA ILE A 49 17.88 17.66 12.97
C ILE A 49 17.77 19.19 13.06
N LYS A 50 17.45 19.73 14.24
CA LYS A 50 17.38 21.18 14.46
C LYS A 50 18.70 21.87 14.11
N GLU A 51 19.81 21.32 14.60
CA GLU A 51 21.15 21.81 14.28
C GLU A 51 21.44 21.69 12.78
N ALA A 52 21.16 20.55 12.15
CA ALA A 52 21.34 20.39 10.71
C ALA A 52 20.60 21.46 9.90
N CYS A 53 19.33 21.74 10.23
CA CYS A 53 18.54 22.80 9.61
C CYS A 53 19.18 24.18 9.82
N GLY A 54 19.61 24.49 11.04
CA GLY A 54 20.25 25.76 11.39
C GLY A 54 21.58 25.98 10.68
N LEU A 55 22.40 24.93 10.58
CA LEU A 55 23.69 24.94 9.88
C LEU A 55 23.53 25.16 8.39
N VAL A 56 22.56 24.49 7.75
CA VAL A 56 22.25 24.73 6.33
C VAL A 56 21.83 26.18 6.11
N ASP A 57 20.94 26.72 6.95
CA ASP A 57 20.54 28.13 6.85
C ASP A 57 21.73 29.08 7.01
N GLU A 58 22.58 28.87 8.03
CA GLU A 58 23.75 29.70 8.26
C GLU A 58 24.73 29.68 7.08
N ILE A 59 25.01 28.49 6.53
CA ILE A 59 25.90 28.31 5.38
C ILE A 59 25.37 29.12 4.18
N VAL A 60 24.09 28.99 3.87
CA VAL A 60 23.45 29.74 2.78
C VAL A 60 23.48 31.25 3.05
N ARG A 61 23.19 31.64 4.30
CA ARG A 61 23.18 33.03 4.79
C ARG A 61 24.56 33.67 4.89
N ASN A 62 25.64 32.91 4.75
CA ASN A 62 27.00 33.45 4.69
C ASN A 62 27.62 33.37 3.29
N GLU A 63 27.00 32.66 2.35
CA GLU A 63 27.62 32.45 1.05
C GLU A 63 27.56 33.68 0.12
N LYS A 64 28.71 34.00 -0.51
CA LYS A 64 28.91 35.21 -1.32
C LYS A 64 27.96 35.30 -2.52
N LYS A 65 27.79 34.20 -3.27
CA LYS A 65 26.90 34.16 -4.45
C LYS A 65 25.44 34.44 -4.08
N ARG A 66 24.99 33.92 -2.94
CA ARG A 66 23.66 34.21 -2.41
C ARG A 66 23.52 35.69 -2.05
N LYS A 67 24.50 36.32 -1.38
CA LYS A 67 24.49 37.78 -1.08
C LYS A 67 24.38 38.66 -2.33
N ALA A 68 24.97 38.23 -3.45
CA ALA A 68 24.91 38.97 -4.70
C ALA A 68 23.48 39.02 -5.28
N ARG A 69 22.71 37.93 -5.18
CA ARG A 69 21.40 37.78 -5.83
C ARG A 69 20.19 37.94 -4.90
N TYR A 70 20.37 37.76 -3.59
CA TYR A 70 19.28 37.79 -2.63
C TYR A 70 19.57 38.74 -1.49
N GLU A 71 18.54 39.48 -1.09
CA GLU A 71 18.50 40.31 0.09
C GLU A 71 17.87 39.53 1.25
N VAL A 72 18.43 39.69 2.46
CA VAL A 72 17.84 39.13 3.68
C VAL A 72 16.70 40.04 4.12
N VAL A 73 15.49 39.49 4.21
CA VAL A 73 14.31 40.24 4.63
C VAL A 73 14.09 40.11 6.13
N ARG A 74 14.05 38.87 6.62
CA ARG A 74 13.84 38.53 8.04
C ARG A 74 14.21 37.09 8.34
N LYS A 75 14.10 36.70 9.61
CA LYS A 75 14.17 35.32 10.07
C LYS A 75 12.80 34.88 10.59
N ASP A 76 12.40 33.67 10.25
CA ASP A 76 11.12 33.10 10.65
C ASP A 76 11.34 31.78 11.39
N LYS A 77 10.48 31.49 12.37
CA LYS A 77 10.40 30.17 13.01
C LYS A 77 9.64 29.19 12.10
N ARG A 78 10.12 27.95 12.05
CA ARG A 78 9.46 26.84 11.36
C ARG A 78 9.46 25.62 12.26
N SER A 79 8.35 24.88 12.25
CA SER A 79 8.24 23.57 12.87
C SER A 79 7.91 22.53 11.81
N ILE A 80 8.60 21.38 11.88
CA ILE A 80 8.37 20.20 11.06
C ILE A 80 8.34 18.95 11.94
N LYS A 81 7.35 18.09 11.70
CA LYS A 81 7.23 16.80 12.37
C LYS A 81 8.07 15.75 11.66
N THR A 82 9.01 15.16 12.38
CA THR A 82 9.97 14.15 11.90
C THR A 82 9.72 12.79 12.56
N ILE A 83 10.48 11.76 12.18
CA ILE A 83 10.39 10.43 12.83
C ILE A 83 10.85 10.45 14.29
N PHE A 84 11.66 11.45 14.68
CA PHE A 84 12.05 11.65 16.07
C PHE A 84 11.06 12.54 16.82
N GLY A 85 10.11 13.17 16.11
CA GLY A 85 9.11 14.09 16.63
C GLY A 85 9.24 15.53 16.10
N ASP A 86 8.66 16.48 16.80
CA ASP A 86 8.54 17.88 16.40
C ASP A 86 9.87 18.61 16.55
N VAL A 87 10.31 19.21 15.45
CA VAL A 87 11.55 19.99 15.38
C VAL A 87 11.22 21.43 15.02
N GLU A 88 11.53 22.37 15.92
CA GLU A 88 11.48 23.81 15.67
C GLU A 88 12.87 24.35 15.33
N TYR A 89 12.98 25.12 14.24
CA TYR A 89 14.21 25.77 13.82
C TYR A 89 13.93 27.16 13.22
N ILE A 90 14.99 27.95 13.09
CA ILE A 90 14.94 29.30 12.49
C ILE A 90 15.47 29.22 11.07
N ARG A 91 14.77 29.84 10.13
CA ARG A 91 15.16 29.93 8.71
C ARG A 91 15.15 31.39 8.26
N THR A 92 16.00 31.71 7.29
CA THR A 92 16.12 33.05 6.73
C THR A 92 15.23 33.21 5.49
N TYR A 93 14.45 34.29 5.45
CA TYR A 93 13.60 34.66 4.32
C TYR A 93 14.32 35.64 3.41
N TYR A 94 14.31 35.34 2.11
CA TYR A 94 15.05 36.10 1.11
C TYR A 94 14.13 36.72 0.07
N LYS A 95 14.52 37.90 -0.44
CA LYS A 95 13.97 38.52 -1.65
C LYS A 95 14.99 38.43 -2.78
N ASN A 96 14.60 37.92 -3.93
CA ASN A 96 15.41 37.92 -5.14
C ASN A 96 15.51 39.38 -5.66
N LYS A 97 16.74 39.84 -5.88
CA LYS A 97 17.04 41.21 -6.33
C LYS A 97 16.68 41.45 -7.81
N GLU A 98 16.66 40.41 -8.63
CA GLU A 98 16.40 40.48 -10.07
C GLU A 98 14.90 40.26 -10.36
N GLU A 99 14.34 39.15 -9.87
CA GLU A 99 12.97 38.72 -10.21
C GLU A 99 11.90 39.22 -9.21
N GLY A 100 12.31 39.82 -8.09
CA GLY A 100 11.40 40.32 -7.04
C GLY A 100 10.69 39.24 -6.20
N GLY A 101 10.81 37.96 -6.56
CA GLY A 101 10.24 36.83 -5.84
C GLY A 101 10.87 36.60 -4.46
N TYR A 102 10.20 35.81 -3.61
CA TYR A 102 10.65 35.52 -2.25
C TYR A 102 10.79 34.02 -1.99
N VAL A 103 11.82 33.63 -1.23
CA VAL A 103 12.19 32.22 -1.07
C VAL A 103 12.87 31.94 0.26
N TYR A 104 12.74 30.71 0.76
CA TYR A 104 13.54 30.15 1.85
C TYR A 104 14.57 29.17 1.27
N LEU A 105 15.76 29.67 0.94
CA LEU A 105 16.79 28.88 0.24
C LEU A 105 17.25 27.64 1.03
N ALA A 106 17.26 27.72 2.37
CA ALA A 106 17.58 26.58 3.23
C ALA A 106 16.58 25.44 3.05
N ASP A 107 15.29 25.76 2.93
CA ASP A 107 14.24 24.76 2.80
C ASP A 107 14.32 24.04 1.44
N GLU A 108 14.66 24.75 0.37
CA GLU A 108 14.88 24.13 -0.95
C GLU A 108 16.04 23.11 -0.90
N ILE A 109 17.15 23.44 -0.23
CA ILE A 109 18.29 22.53 -0.04
C ILE A 109 17.91 21.34 0.84
N LEU A 110 17.14 21.57 1.90
CA LEU A 110 16.64 20.52 2.79
C LEU A 110 15.51 19.69 2.15
N GLY A 111 15.05 20.03 0.94
CA GLY A 111 13.96 19.35 0.25
C GLY A 111 12.58 19.58 0.89
N ILE A 112 12.42 20.63 1.70
CA ILE A 112 11.21 20.93 2.46
C ILE A 112 10.31 21.89 1.67
N GLU A 113 9.15 21.40 1.25
CA GLU A 113 8.19 22.15 0.43
C GLU A 113 7.50 23.29 1.20
N LYS A 114 6.96 24.26 0.45
CA LYS A 114 6.15 25.35 1.01
C LYS A 114 4.96 24.78 1.78
N TYR A 115 4.73 25.27 3.00
CA TYR A 115 3.68 24.80 3.91
C TYR A 115 3.81 23.33 4.38
N GLN A 116 4.88 22.62 4.04
CA GLN A 116 5.11 21.27 4.55
C GLN A 116 5.31 21.29 6.07
N ARG A 117 4.42 20.60 6.80
CA ARG A 117 4.46 20.45 8.26
C ARG A 117 4.90 19.06 8.71
N ILE A 118 4.79 18.07 7.83
CA ILE A 118 5.10 16.67 8.12
C ILE A 118 6.19 16.23 7.14
N ASP A 119 7.26 15.67 7.68
CA ASP A 119 8.37 15.14 6.90
C ASP A 119 7.93 13.96 6.02
N LYS A 120 8.64 13.76 4.90
CA LYS A 120 8.35 12.70 3.92
C LYS A 120 8.55 11.30 4.53
N ALA A 121 9.51 11.10 5.44
CA ALA A 121 9.72 9.82 6.10
C ALA A 121 8.59 9.48 7.07
N VAL A 122 8.02 10.48 7.76
CA VAL A 122 6.82 10.27 8.60
C VAL A 122 5.63 9.86 7.74
N LYS A 123 5.38 10.55 6.62
CA LYS A 123 4.29 10.17 5.70
C LYS A 123 4.49 8.76 5.15
N ALA A 124 5.71 8.39 4.78
CA ALA A 124 6.04 7.06 4.29
C ALA A 124 5.78 5.96 5.34
N ALA A 125 6.20 6.18 6.59
CA ALA A 125 5.93 5.27 7.70
C ALA A 125 4.42 5.16 7.99
N ILE A 126 3.66 6.25 7.85
CA ILE A 126 2.19 6.21 7.95
C ILE A 126 1.61 5.34 6.83
N VAL A 127 2.02 5.52 5.57
CA VAL A 127 1.53 4.75 4.42
C VAL A 127 1.78 3.24 4.60
N GLU A 128 2.93 2.86 5.13
CA GLU A 128 3.27 1.47 5.47
C GLU A 128 2.35 0.87 6.55
N LYS A 129 1.91 1.67 7.52
CA LYS A 129 1.08 1.19 8.64
C LYS A 129 -0.41 1.18 8.34
N VAL A 130 -0.92 2.17 7.61
CA VAL A 130 -2.37 2.36 7.41
C VAL A 130 -3.06 1.23 6.63
N VAL A 131 -2.30 0.38 5.93
CA VAL A 131 -2.82 -0.82 5.26
C VAL A 131 -3.14 -1.96 6.24
N GLU A 132 -2.59 -1.93 7.45
CA GLU A 132 -2.85 -2.93 8.50
C GLU A 132 -3.83 -2.42 9.56
N ILE A 133 -3.72 -1.14 9.94
CA ILE A 133 -4.38 -0.59 11.12
C ILE A 133 -5.14 0.69 10.82
N SER A 134 -5.96 1.13 11.79
CA SER A 134 -6.72 2.38 11.66
C SER A 134 -5.80 3.59 11.59
N TYR A 135 -6.28 4.68 10.98
CA TYR A 135 -5.51 5.92 10.84
C TYR A 135 -5.00 6.47 12.18
N GLU A 136 -5.79 6.36 13.23
CA GLU A 136 -5.38 6.80 14.57
C GLU A 136 -4.29 5.90 15.17
N LYS A 137 -4.40 4.58 15.02
CA LYS A 137 -3.36 3.65 15.47
C LYS A 137 -2.06 3.83 14.69
N ALA A 138 -2.15 4.04 13.38
CA ALA A 138 -0.98 4.34 12.55
C ALA A 138 -0.27 5.62 13.00
N ALA A 139 -1.01 6.69 13.26
CA ALA A 139 -0.45 7.92 13.82
C ALA A 139 0.28 7.66 15.15
N LYS A 140 -0.36 6.92 16.06
CA LYS A 140 0.22 6.57 17.37
C LYS A 140 1.47 5.70 17.26
N GLU A 141 1.48 4.71 16.37
CA GLU A 141 2.65 3.83 16.19
C GLU A 141 3.86 4.56 15.59
N VAL A 142 3.62 5.51 14.68
CA VAL A 142 4.71 6.23 14.00
C VAL A 142 5.28 7.36 14.84
N LEU A 143 4.47 8.02 15.67
CA LEU A 143 4.86 9.24 16.38
C LEU A 143 4.74 9.17 17.91
N GLY A 144 4.30 8.03 18.46
CA GLY A 144 4.12 7.85 19.90
C GLY A 144 3.12 8.85 20.49
N GLU A 145 3.57 9.58 21.51
CA GLU A 145 2.76 10.61 22.19
C GLU A 145 2.60 11.90 21.37
N GLU A 146 3.42 12.09 20.34
CA GLU A 146 3.28 13.26 19.47
C GLU A 146 2.07 13.15 18.56
N LYS A 147 1.11 14.03 18.81
CA LYS A 147 -0.23 13.95 18.21
C LYS A 147 -0.20 14.27 16.72
N MET A 148 -0.46 13.26 15.88
CA MET A 148 -1.05 13.43 14.55
C MET A 148 -2.51 12.97 14.60
N THR A 149 -3.44 13.77 14.10
CA THR A 149 -4.85 13.38 14.07
C THR A 149 -5.12 12.35 12.99
N ARG A 150 -6.15 11.50 13.19
CA ARG A 150 -6.66 10.59 12.15
C ARG A 150 -7.02 11.31 10.84
N GLN A 151 -7.44 12.57 10.93
CA GLN A 151 -7.77 13.42 9.79
C GLN A 151 -6.50 13.80 9.00
N SER A 152 -5.40 14.11 9.68
CA SER A 152 -4.12 14.38 9.04
C SER A 152 -3.59 13.15 8.28
N VAL A 153 -3.72 11.96 8.88
CA VAL A 153 -3.41 10.69 8.19
C VAL A 153 -4.28 10.52 6.95
N MET A 154 -5.60 10.69 7.07
CA MET A 154 -6.50 10.61 5.91
C MET A 154 -6.10 11.60 4.81
N ASN A 155 -5.71 12.82 5.16
CA ASN A 155 -5.25 13.83 4.21
C ASN A 155 -3.92 13.47 3.54
N ILE A 156 -3.04 12.71 4.21
CA ILE A 156 -1.80 12.17 3.59
C ILE A 156 -2.20 11.22 2.47
N LEU A 157 -3.08 10.25 2.73
CA LEU A 157 -3.52 9.30 1.70
C LEU A 157 -4.25 9.99 0.55
N ARG A 158 -5.16 10.93 0.83
CA ARG A 158 -5.90 11.68 -0.21
C ARG A 158 -5.02 12.57 -1.09
N ARG A 159 -3.74 12.77 -0.76
CA ARG A 159 -2.80 13.51 -1.62
C ARG A 159 -2.01 12.59 -2.55
N ILE A 160 -2.12 11.28 -2.38
CA ILE A 160 -1.54 10.30 -3.28
C ILE A 160 -2.46 10.20 -4.49
N GLU A 161 -1.90 10.40 -5.68
CA GLU A 161 -2.66 10.21 -6.92
C GLU A 161 -2.72 8.72 -7.26
N ALA A 162 -3.91 8.21 -7.60
CA ALA A 162 -4.09 6.80 -7.96
C ALA A 162 -3.14 6.39 -9.10
N ALA A 163 -2.96 7.25 -10.10
CA ALA A 163 -2.04 7.02 -11.22
C ALA A 163 -0.57 6.88 -10.79
N GLN A 164 -0.14 7.46 -9.66
CA GLN A 164 1.20 7.20 -9.12
C GLN A 164 1.32 5.75 -8.62
N LEU A 165 0.26 5.21 -8.01
CA LEU A 165 0.23 3.85 -7.51
C LEU A 165 0.19 2.83 -8.65
N ASP A 166 -0.59 3.09 -9.69
CA ASP A 166 -0.60 2.25 -10.90
C ASP A 166 0.79 2.21 -11.54
N ARG A 167 1.46 3.36 -11.65
CA ARG A 167 2.84 3.38 -12.15
C ARG A 167 3.80 2.56 -11.29
N ILE A 168 3.66 2.55 -9.96
CA ILE A 168 4.50 1.70 -9.09
C ILE A 168 4.22 0.22 -9.34
N GLU A 169 2.96 -0.14 -9.59
CA GLU A 169 2.50 -1.49 -9.94
C GLU A 169 3.20 -1.99 -11.22
N HIS A 170 3.27 -1.14 -12.26
CA HIS A 170 3.93 -1.45 -13.54
C HIS A 170 5.46 -1.24 -13.55
N ASN A 171 6.00 -0.29 -12.79
CA ASN A 171 7.42 0.11 -12.83
C ASN A 171 8.38 -0.91 -12.21
N LYS A 172 7.88 -1.99 -11.60
CA LYS A 172 8.67 -3.23 -11.54
C LYS A 172 8.73 -3.84 -12.94
N LYS A 173 9.38 -3.12 -13.87
CA LYS A 173 9.92 -3.69 -15.11
C LYS A 173 10.50 -5.04 -14.72
N GLY A 174 9.95 -6.11 -15.29
CA GLY A 174 10.48 -7.45 -15.10
C GLY A 174 12.01 -7.35 -15.12
N VAL A 175 12.64 -7.71 -14.00
CA VAL A 175 14.09 -7.63 -13.78
C VAL A 175 14.79 -7.97 -15.08
N ALA A 176 15.31 -6.98 -15.82
CA ALA A 176 15.91 -7.05 -17.16
C ALA A 176 16.09 -8.49 -17.73
N GLY A 177 14.98 -9.16 -18.02
CA GLY A 177 14.93 -10.62 -18.02
C GLY A 177 13.69 -11.08 -18.73
N SER A 178 13.86 -12.13 -19.53
CA SER A 178 12.87 -12.69 -20.44
C SER A 178 11.51 -12.83 -19.79
N LYS A 179 10.44 -12.52 -20.55
CA LYS A 179 9.06 -12.78 -20.13
C LYS A 179 8.91 -14.24 -19.69
N LYS A 180 8.02 -14.48 -18.74
CA LYS A 180 7.77 -15.83 -18.22
C LYS A 180 7.08 -16.69 -19.28
N VAL A 181 7.45 -17.96 -19.33
CA VAL A 181 6.76 -18.97 -20.14
C VAL A 181 5.95 -19.86 -19.21
N VAL A 182 4.63 -19.87 -19.39
CA VAL A 182 3.70 -20.74 -18.66
C VAL A 182 2.75 -21.41 -19.65
N LYS A 183 2.32 -22.63 -19.35
CA LYS A 183 1.33 -23.32 -20.18
C LYS A 183 -0.10 -22.83 -19.92
N GLU A 184 -0.40 -22.57 -18.65
CA GLU A 184 -1.72 -22.14 -18.19
C GLU A 184 -1.56 -20.87 -17.35
N LEU A 185 -2.47 -19.92 -17.55
CA LEU A 185 -2.58 -18.72 -16.74
C LEU A 185 -4.00 -18.63 -16.18
N TYR A 186 -4.11 -18.30 -14.90
CA TYR A 186 -5.37 -18.17 -14.20
C TYR A 186 -5.55 -16.72 -13.76
N ILE A 187 -6.74 -16.19 -13.97
CA ILE A 187 -7.12 -14.84 -13.59
C ILE A 187 -8.39 -14.98 -12.78
N GLU A 188 -8.31 -14.70 -11.49
CA GLU A 188 -9.45 -14.82 -10.58
C GLU A 188 -9.91 -13.42 -10.20
N ALA A 189 -11.22 -13.18 -10.24
CA ALA A 189 -11.82 -11.88 -9.97
C ALA A 189 -13.08 -12.02 -9.11
N ASP A 190 -13.24 -11.07 -8.19
CA ASP A 190 -14.36 -10.96 -7.25
C ASP A 190 -14.32 -9.56 -6.60
N GLU A 191 -15.22 -9.26 -5.66
CA GLU A 191 -15.37 -7.94 -5.09
C GLU A 191 -15.68 -7.88 -3.59
N ASP A 192 -15.28 -6.78 -2.97
CA ASP A 192 -15.74 -6.39 -1.63
C ASP A 192 -16.77 -5.26 -1.71
N HIS A 193 -17.73 -5.25 -0.79
CA HIS A 193 -18.74 -4.20 -0.68
C HIS A 193 -18.38 -3.26 0.48
N ILE A 194 -17.95 -2.05 0.17
CA ILE A 194 -17.49 -1.06 1.15
C ILE A 194 -18.52 0.04 1.38
N SER A 195 -18.61 0.56 2.60
CA SER A 195 -19.45 1.71 2.93
C SER A 195 -18.69 3.02 2.77
N LEU A 196 -19.29 3.98 2.06
CA LEU A 196 -18.81 5.34 1.95
C LEU A 196 -19.38 6.24 3.07
N GLN A 197 -18.70 7.34 3.37
CA GLN A 197 -19.10 8.29 4.42
C GLN A 197 -20.42 9.02 4.15
N ASN A 198 -20.87 9.05 2.89
CA ASN A 198 -22.16 9.59 2.48
C ASN A 198 -23.32 8.58 2.65
N GLY A 199 -23.05 7.36 3.14
CA GLY A 199 -24.05 6.32 3.33
C GLY A 199 -24.24 5.40 2.12
N GLU A 200 -23.58 5.66 1.00
CA GLU A 200 -23.64 4.82 -0.19
C GLU A 200 -22.72 3.59 -0.05
N GLY A 201 -23.11 2.48 -0.67
CA GLY A 201 -22.23 1.33 -0.89
C GLY A 201 -21.41 1.51 -2.17
N LYS A 202 -20.19 0.98 -2.18
CA LYS A 202 -19.33 0.94 -3.37
C LYS A 202 -18.71 -0.46 -3.50
N ILE A 203 -18.55 -0.92 -4.73
CA ILE A 203 -17.85 -2.15 -5.06
C ILE A 203 -16.35 -1.85 -5.15
N ALA A 204 -15.55 -2.61 -4.43
CA ALA A 204 -14.10 -2.66 -4.57
C ALA A 204 -13.71 -3.91 -5.35
N LYS A 205 -13.27 -3.71 -6.58
CA LYS A 205 -12.88 -4.79 -7.50
C LYS A 205 -11.53 -5.34 -7.09
N LEU A 206 -11.39 -6.66 -7.11
CA LEU A 206 -10.12 -7.36 -6.99
C LEU A 206 -10.00 -8.34 -8.16
N ALA A 207 -8.89 -8.28 -8.88
CA ALA A 207 -8.49 -9.35 -9.78
C ALA A 207 -7.05 -9.74 -9.48
N TYR A 208 -6.70 -11.00 -9.70
CA TYR A 208 -5.32 -11.42 -9.59
C TYR A 208 -4.97 -12.53 -10.58
N ILE A 209 -3.77 -12.42 -11.12
CA ILE A 209 -3.17 -13.42 -12.00
C ILE A 209 -2.44 -14.44 -11.13
N ASN A 210 -2.47 -15.71 -11.52
CA ASN A 210 -1.63 -16.74 -10.94
C ASN A 210 -1.25 -17.84 -11.96
N GLU A 211 -0.20 -18.58 -11.63
CA GLU A 211 0.38 -19.66 -12.45
C GLU A 211 -0.11 -21.05 -11.97
N GLY A 212 -1.22 -21.09 -11.22
CA GLY A 212 -1.77 -22.25 -10.54
C GLY A 212 -1.07 -22.59 -9.21
N TYR A 213 -1.28 -23.80 -8.69
CA TYR A 213 -0.72 -24.22 -7.39
C TYR A 213 0.79 -24.43 -7.41
N LYS A 214 1.47 -24.10 -6.32
CA LYS A 214 2.84 -24.52 -6.05
C LYS A 214 2.91 -26.05 -5.93
N GLU A 215 4.03 -26.62 -6.39
CA GLU A 215 4.32 -28.03 -6.15
C GLU A 215 4.77 -28.22 -4.70
N GLU A 216 4.03 -29.03 -3.94
CA GLU A 216 4.34 -29.34 -2.56
C GLU A 216 4.52 -30.86 -2.37
N LYS A 217 5.55 -31.25 -1.63
CA LYS A 217 5.82 -32.65 -1.28
C LYS A 217 5.10 -33.01 0.02
N GLY A 218 4.39 -34.14 0.03
CA GLY A 218 3.73 -34.68 1.22
C GLY A 218 2.25 -34.30 1.33
N ILE A 219 1.69 -34.38 2.55
CA ILE A 219 0.27 -34.09 2.80
C ILE A 219 0.08 -32.57 2.89
N VAL A 220 -0.48 -31.99 1.83
CA VAL A 220 -0.79 -30.57 1.71
C VAL A 220 -2.12 -30.26 2.40
N LYS A 221 -2.10 -29.52 3.51
CA LYS A 221 -3.33 -29.07 4.21
C LYS A 221 -3.97 -27.85 3.55
N ARG A 222 -3.17 -26.99 2.90
CA ARG A 222 -3.62 -25.79 2.18
C ARG A 222 -2.73 -25.60 0.96
N LYS A 223 -3.32 -25.47 -0.22
CA LYS A 223 -2.58 -25.21 -1.45
C LYS A 223 -2.24 -23.73 -1.52
N GLU A 224 -1.02 -23.42 -1.93
CA GLU A 224 -0.59 -22.05 -2.19
C GLU A 224 -0.55 -21.77 -3.70
N LEU A 225 -1.00 -20.60 -4.12
CA LEU A 225 -0.88 -20.15 -5.51
C LEU A 225 0.55 -19.70 -5.82
N LYS A 226 0.97 -19.93 -7.07
CA LYS A 226 2.27 -19.56 -7.60
C LYS A 226 2.14 -18.28 -8.41
N GLY A 227 3.11 -17.37 -8.25
CA GLY A 227 3.25 -16.19 -9.12
C GLY A 227 2.08 -15.21 -9.05
N VAL A 228 1.46 -15.06 -7.87
CA VAL A 228 0.28 -14.20 -7.72
C VAL A 228 0.61 -12.73 -7.93
N HIS A 229 -0.23 -12.02 -8.69
CA HIS A 229 -0.17 -10.57 -8.84
C HIS A 229 -1.58 -9.97 -8.79
N TYR A 230 -1.82 -9.02 -7.89
CA TYR A 230 -3.12 -8.42 -7.58
C TYR A 230 -3.28 -7.05 -8.22
N PHE A 231 -4.50 -6.77 -8.67
CA PHE A 231 -4.98 -5.48 -9.15
C PHE A 231 -6.25 -5.12 -8.39
N SER A 232 -6.42 -3.84 -8.05
CA SER A 232 -7.65 -3.39 -7.41
C SER A 232 -8.00 -1.95 -7.76
N SER A 233 -9.30 -1.66 -7.72
CA SER A 233 -9.84 -0.31 -7.85
C SER A 233 -11.30 -0.29 -7.39
N ILE A 234 -11.75 0.88 -6.92
CA ILE A 234 -13.16 1.18 -6.70
C ILE A 234 -13.70 2.19 -7.73
N LYS A 235 -12.82 2.82 -8.52
CA LYS A 235 -13.14 3.92 -9.43
C LYS A 235 -12.98 3.60 -10.91
N GLU A 236 -12.05 2.72 -11.26
CA GLU A 236 -11.77 2.36 -12.65
C GLU A 236 -13.02 1.78 -13.30
N ARG A 237 -13.30 2.22 -14.53
CA ARG A 237 -14.31 1.56 -15.34
C ARG A 237 -13.81 0.15 -15.69
N PRO A 238 -14.70 -0.83 -15.91
CA PRO A 238 -14.29 -2.20 -16.25
C PRO A 238 -13.24 -2.26 -17.36
N GLU A 239 -13.38 -1.44 -18.39
CA GLU A 239 -12.47 -1.37 -19.54
C GLU A 239 -11.07 -0.90 -19.13
N ASP A 240 -10.98 0.19 -18.34
CA ASP A 240 -9.70 0.72 -17.86
C ASP A 240 -9.00 -0.28 -16.92
N PHE A 241 -9.78 -0.98 -16.08
CA PHE A 241 -9.28 -2.00 -15.16
C PHE A 241 -8.70 -3.20 -15.92
N TRP A 242 -9.42 -3.72 -16.92
CA TRP A 242 -8.97 -4.89 -17.68
C TRP A 242 -7.87 -4.57 -18.70
N SER A 243 -7.82 -3.35 -19.25
CA SER A 243 -6.66 -2.87 -20.02
C SER A 243 -5.37 -3.03 -19.21
N LYS A 244 -5.40 -2.61 -17.94
CA LYS A 244 -4.26 -2.71 -17.02
C LYS A 244 -3.82 -4.14 -16.78
N VAL A 245 -4.77 -5.04 -16.55
CA VAL A 245 -4.49 -6.48 -16.37
C VAL A 245 -3.89 -7.07 -17.65
N SER A 246 -4.44 -6.73 -18.81
CA SER A 246 -3.97 -7.18 -20.13
C SER A 246 -2.55 -6.70 -20.42
N GLU A 247 -2.28 -5.41 -20.19
CA GLU A 247 -0.93 -4.81 -20.31
C GLU A 247 0.09 -5.53 -19.43
N TYR A 248 -0.25 -5.83 -18.17
CA TYR A 248 0.65 -6.57 -17.30
C TYR A 248 0.95 -7.98 -17.85
N ILE A 249 -0.06 -8.71 -18.37
CA ILE A 249 0.13 -10.03 -18.96
C ILE A 249 1.10 -9.95 -20.14
N GLU A 250 0.88 -9.01 -21.05
CA GLU A 250 1.75 -8.78 -22.21
C GLU A 250 3.18 -8.41 -21.81
N GLU A 251 3.37 -7.60 -20.76
CA GLU A 251 4.70 -7.21 -20.30
C GLU A 251 5.46 -8.35 -19.60
N HIS A 252 4.74 -9.29 -18.95
CA HIS A 252 5.35 -10.27 -18.05
C HIS A 252 5.35 -11.71 -18.58
N TYR A 253 4.56 -12.05 -19.59
CA TYR A 253 4.40 -13.41 -20.10
C TYR A 253 4.59 -13.48 -21.63
N GLU A 254 5.19 -14.57 -22.11
CA GLU A 254 5.20 -14.91 -23.53
C GLU A 254 3.82 -15.42 -23.94
N THR A 255 2.91 -14.51 -24.26
CA THR A 255 1.48 -14.79 -24.51
C THR A 255 1.25 -15.82 -25.61
N GLU A 256 2.08 -15.83 -26.66
CA GLU A 256 2.04 -16.83 -27.74
C GLU A 256 2.28 -18.28 -27.29
N LYS A 257 2.91 -18.50 -26.12
CA LYS A 257 3.22 -19.82 -25.58
C LYS A 257 2.21 -20.31 -24.55
N ILE A 258 1.23 -19.48 -24.19
CA ILE A 258 0.18 -19.85 -23.24
C ILE A 258 -0.87 -20.68 -24.01
N GLU A 259 -1.06 -21.92 -23.58
CA GLU A 259 -2.03 -22.83 -24.21
C GLU A 259 -3.46 -22.52 -23.75
N LYS A 260 -3.64 -22.09 -22.49
CA LYS A 260 -4.94 -21.76 -21.89
C LYS A 260 -4.85 -20.58 -20.93
N ILE A 261 -5.82 -19.68 -21.03
CA ILE A 261 -6.07 -18.62 -20.05
C ILE A 261 -7.47 -18.83 -19.49
N TYR A 262 -7.60 -18.90 -18.16
CA TYR A 262 -8.90 -19.02 -17.50
C TYR A 262 -9.22 -17.73 -16.74
N LEU A 263 -10.40 -17.18 -16.98
CA LEU A 263 -10.97 -16.09 -16.20
C LEU A 263 -12.05 -16.63 -15.28
N LEU A 264 -11.76 -16.69 -13.98
CA LEU A 264 -12.63 -17.22 -12.95
C LEU A 264 -13.31 -16.09 -12.18
N GLY A 265 -14.60 -16.22 -11.91
CA GLY A 265 -15.33 -15.26 -11.08
C GLY A 265 -16.81 -15.56 -10.96
N ASP A 266 -17.54 -14.65 -10.34
CA ASP A 266 -18.98 -14.79 -10.06
C ASP A 266 -19.88 -14.49 -11.27
N GLY A 267 -19.31 -14.02 -12.39
CA GLY A 267 -20.05 -13.67 -13.60
C GLY A 267 -20.64 -12.26 -13.60
N ALA A 268 -20.24 -11.39 -12.68
CA ALA A 268 -20.58 -9.98 -12.72
C ALA A 268 -20.17 -9.35 -14.07
N ALA A 269 -20.96 -8.39 -14.54
CA ALA A 269 -20.74 -7.75 -15.85
C ALA A 269 -19.34 -7.14 -15.97
N TRP A 270 -18.84 -6.53 -14.88
CA TRP A 270 -17.49 -5.98 -14.87
C TRP A 270 -16.41 -7.05 -14.99
N ILE A 271 -16.63 -8.28 -14.51
CA ILE A 271 -15.67 -9.39 -14.67
C ILE A 271 -15.73 -9.91 -16.10
N LYS A 272 -16.94 -10.11 -16.63
CA LYS A 272 -17.14 -10.60 -18.01
C LYS A 272 -16.50 -9.69 -19.06
N GLU A 273 -16.42 -8.39 -18.81
CA GLU A 273 -15.68 -7.44 -19.64
C GLU A 273 -14.22 -7.88 -19.89
N GLY A 274 -13.58 -8.59 -18.95
CA GLY A 274 -12.21 -9.08 -19.10
C GLY A 274 -12.01 -10.00 -20.31
N LEU A 275 -13.07 -10.65 -20.79
CA LEU A 275 -13.01 -11.50 -21.99
C LEU A 275 -12.75 -10.70 -23.28
N GLU A 276 -13.13 -9.42 -23.31
CA GLU A 276 -12.85 -8.52 -24.45
C GLU A 276 -11.38 -8.06 -24.48
N TRP A 277 -10.72 -8.07 -23.31
CA TRP A 277 -9.35 -7.57 -23.13
C TRP A 277 -8.28 -8.65 -23.11
N ILE A 278 -8.65 -9.87 -22.72
CA ILE A 278 -7.73 -11.01 -22.58
C ILE A 278 -8.07 -12.03 -23.65
N VAL A 279 -7.43 -11.87 -24.82
CA VAL A 279 -7.69 -12.69 -26.01
C VAL A 279 -7.48 -14.17 -25.71
N GLY A 280 -8.47 -15.00 -26.01
CA GLY A 280 -8.42 -16.45 -25.81
C GLY A 280 -8.71 -16.91 -24.37
N ALA A 281 -9.11 -16.00 -23.47
CA ALA A 281 -9.55 -16.40 -22.14
C ALA A 281 -10.89 -17.15 -22.18
N GLU A 282 -10.96 -18.25 -21.45
CA GLU A 282 -12.20 -19.00 -21.21
C GLU A 282 -12.75 -18.64 -19.83
N PHE A 283 -14.01 -18.23 -19.77
CA PHE A 283 -14.65 -17.94 -18.50
C PHE A 283 -15.04 -19.22 -17.75
N VAL A 284 -14.72 -19.27 -16.47
CA VAL A 284 -15.10 -20.35 -15.57
C VAL A 284 -15.88 -19.77 -14.40
N LEU A 285 -17.07 -20.34 -14.13
CA LEU A 285 -17.89 -19.86 -13.02
C LEU A 285 -17.27 -20.28 -11.68
N ASP A 286 -17.26 -19.39 -10.71
CA ASP A 286 -16.90 -19.75 -9.35
C ASP A 286 -17.94 -20.69 -8.70
N ARG A 287 -17.45 -21.84 -8.24
CA ARG A 287 -18.23 -22.87 -7.58
C ARG A 287 -18.81 -22.41 -6.24
N PHE A 288 -18.12 -21.55 -5.48
CA PHE A 288 -18.66 -21.06 -4.22
C PHE A 288 -19.93 -20.24 -4.46
N HIS A 289 -19.86 -19.30 -5.41
CA HIS A 289 -21.00 -18.52 -5.88
C HIS A 289 -22.14 -19.39 -6.42
N LEU A 290 -21.83 -20.39 -7.25
CA LEU A 290 -22.82 -21.36 -7.75
C LEU A 290 -23.54 -22.07 -6.59
N MET A 291 -22.80 -22.61 -5.62
CA MET A 291 -23.38 -23.32 -4.47
C MET A 291 -24.24 -22.39 -3.60
N ARG A 292 -23.87 -21.11 -3.46
CA ARG A 292 -24.68 -20.11 -2.77
C ARG A 292 -26.06 -19.95 -3.41
N GLU A 293 -26.13 -19.93 -4.74
CA GLU A 293 -27.41 -19.88 -5.47
C GLU A 293 -28.22 -21.18 -5.32
N VAL A 294 -27.57 -22.35 -5.32
CA VAL A 294 -28.25 -23.63 -5.04
C VAL A 294 -28.85 -23.63 -3.63
N ILE A 295 -28.15 -23.11 -2.63
CA ILE A 295 -28.68 -22.98 -1.26
C ILE A 295 -29.92 -22.07 -1.23
N LYS A 296 -29.86 -20.93 -1.94
CA LYS A 296 -30.98 -19.99 -2.04
C LYS A 296 -32.21 -20.62 -2.68
N ILE A 297 -32.05 -21.39 -3.76
CA ILE A 297 -33.17 -22.13 -4.38
C ILE A 297 -33.75 -23.14 -3.39
N SER A 298 -32.88 -23.90 -2.73
CA SER A 298 -33.29 -25.02 -1.88
C SER A 298 -34.00 -24.59 -0.61
N GLY A 299 -33.74 -23.38 -0.10
CA GLY A 299 -34.44 -22.83 1.07
C GLY A 299 -34.31 -23.67 2.35
N GLY A 300 -33.27 -24.50 2.47
CA GLY A 300 -33.06 -25.42 3.59
C GLY A 300 -33.54 -26.87 3.35
N ASP A 301 -34.23 -27.13 2.23
CA ASP A 301 -34.63 -28.50 1.85
C ASP A 301 -33.43 -29.29 1.31
N LYS A 302 -33.02 -30.31 2.07
CA LYS A 302 -31.85 -31.15 1.75
C LYS A 302 -32.04 -31.99 0.49
N ASN A 303 -33.27 -32.41 0.17
CA ASN A 303 -33.56 -33.24 -0.99
C ASN A 303 -33.52 -32.40 -2.27
N ILE A 304 -34.08 -31.19 -2.22
CA ILE A 304 -33.97 -30.24 -3.34
C ILE A 304 -32.52 -29.84 -3.55
N PHE A 305 -31.77 -29.55 -2.48
CA PHE A 305 -30.36 -29.23 -2.57
C PHE A 305 -29.54 -30.35 -3.23
N ALA A 306 -29.63 -31.58 -2.70
CA ALA A 306 -28.90 -32.72 -3.24
C ALA A 306 -29.30 -33.02 -4.68
N GLY A 307 -30.60 -32.94 -5.00
CA GLY A 307 -31.11 -33.15 -6.34
C GLY A 307 -30.61 -32.11 -7.34
N ILE A 308 -30.50 -30.83 -6.95
CA ILE A 308 -29.96 -29.78 -7.83
C ILE A 308 -28.48 -30.01 -8.06
N VAL A 309 -27.70 -30.33 -7.02
CA VAL A 309 -26.27 -30.64 -7.16
C VAL A 309 -26.05 -31.83 -8.10
N GLU A 310 -26.90 -32.87 -7.99
CA GLU A 310 -26.88 -34.01 -8.89
C GLU A 310 -27.26 -33.61 -10.33
N ALA A 311 -28.31 -32.83 -10.53
CA ALA A 311 -28.73 -32.34 -11.84
C ALA A 311 -27.63 -31.52 -12.53
N LEU A 312 -26.93 -30.65 -11.79
CA LEU A 312 -25.79 -29.89 -12.31
C LEU A 312 -24.66 -30.83 -12.72
N ARG A 313 -24.27 -31.78 -11.86
CA ARG A 313 -23.22 -32.78 -12.14
C ARG A 313 -23.52 -33.61 -13.38
N ASP A 314 -24.77 -34.05 -13.52
CA ASP A 314 -25.23 -34.91 -14.60
C ASP A 314 -25.63 -34.09 -15.86
N LYS A 315 -25.52 -32.76 -15.79
CA LYS A 315 -25.87 -31.80 -16.85
C LYS A 315 -27.32 -31.90 -17.30
N ASP A 316 -28.19 -32.31 -16.39
CA ASP A 316 -29.61 -32.53 -16.63
C ASP A 316 -30.41 -31.24 -16.34
N ARG A 317 -30.60 -30.45 -17.40
CA ARG A 317 -31.32 -29.17 -17.32
C ARG A 317 -32.80 -29.36 -17.00
N GLU A 318 -33.42 -30.43 -17.48
CA GLU A 318 -34.84 -30.71 -17.22
C GLU A 318 -35.07 -31.04 -15.74
N LYS A 319 -34.22 -31.89 -15.17
CA LYS A 319 -34.26 -32.21 -13.74
C LYS A 319 -34.00 -30.97 -12.88
N PHE A 320 -33.08 -30.11 -13.27
CA PHE A 320 -32.85 -28.82 -12.59
C PHE A 320 -34.13 -27.97 -12.57
N GLU A 321 -34.74 -27.73 -13.73
CA GLU A 321 -35.96 -26.93 -13.86
C GLU A 321 -37.13 -27.55 -13.06
N GLY A 322 -37.27 -28.88 -13.08
CA GLY A 322 -38.28 -29.59 -12.29
C GLY A 322 -38.09 -29.44 -10.78
N LEU A 323 -36.84 -29.41 -10.29
CA LEU A 323 -36.53 -29.18 -8.88
C LEU A 323 -36.76 -27.72 -8.47
N VAL A 324 -36.47 -26.76 -9.36
CA VAL A 324 -36.79 -25.36 -9.14
C VAL A 324 -38.30 -25.15 -9.05
N ALA A 325 -39.08 -25.79 -9.92
CA ALA A 325 -40.55 -25.74 -9.87
C ALA A 325 -41.09 -26.27 -8.54
N LYS A 326 -40.56 -27.41 -8.06
CA LYS A 326 -40.90 -27.95 -6.72
C LYS A 326 -40.51 -26.99 -5.58
N ALA A 327 -39.38 -26.31 -5.69
CA ALA A 327 -38.97 -25.30 -4.72
C ALA A 327 -39.92 -24.10 -4.70
N MET A 328 -40.37 -23.64 -5.87
CA MET A 328 -41.36 -22.56 -5.99
C MET A 328 -42.73 -22.98 -5.44
N GLU A 329 -43.18 -24.21 -5.72
CA GLU A 329 -44.43 -24.75 -5.16
C GLU A 329 -44.39 -24.77 -3.63
N LYS A 330 -43.28 -25.24 -3.05
CA LYS A 330 -43.08 -25.25 -1.59
C LYS A 330 -43.03 -23.85 -0.98
N ALA A 331 -42.52 -22.86 -1.72
CA ALA A 331 -42.53 -21.46 -1.27
C ALA A 331 -43.95 -20.88 -1.21
N GLY A 332 -44.92 -21.46 -1.92
CA GLY A 332 -46.32 -21.05 -1.91
C GLY A 332 -46.48 -19.58 -2.25
N GLU A 333 -47.09 -18.80 -1.35
CA GLU A 333 -47.36 -17.37 -1.54
C GLU A 333 -46.22 -16.45 -1.03
N ASP A 334 -45.10 -16.99 -0.54
CA ASP A 334 -43.97 -16.18 -0.08
C ASP A 334 -43.26 -15.51 -1.27
N LYS A 335 -43.69 -14.27 -1.55
CA LYS A 335 -43.12 -13.43 -2.61
C LYS A 335 -41.62 -13.23 -2.49
N ARG A 336 -41.05 -13.18 -1.28
CA ARG A 336 -39.60 -13.00 -1.08
C ARG A 336 -38.86 -14.28 -1.46
N ALA A 337 -39.35 -15.43 -1.02
CA ALA A 337 -38.78 -16.72 -1.39
C ALA A 337 -38.87 -16.97 -2.91
N LEU A 338 -40.03 -16.72 -3.53
CA LEU A 338 -40.22 -16.86 -4.98
C LEU A 338 -39.27 -15.96 -5.78
N LYS A 339 -39.13 -14.69 -5.37
CA LYS A 339 -38.18 -13.75 -6.00
C LYS A 339 -36.75 -14.28 -5.92
N ARG A 340 -36.31 -14.67 -4.72
CA ARG A 340 -34.97 -15.24 -4.48
C ARG A 340 -34.72 -16.49 -5.34
N ILE A 341 -35.67 -17.42 -5.39
CA ILE A 341 -35.57 -18.64 -6.20
C ILE A 341 -35.43 -18.29 -7.68
N ASN A 342 -36.26 -17.39 -8.19
CA ASN A 342 -36.25 -17.02 -9.61
C ASN A 342 -34.97 -16.28 -10.02
N GLU A 343 -34.44 -15.40 -9.16
CA GLU A 343 -33.14 -14.74 -9.36
C GLU A 343 -32.01 -15.76 -9.43
N SER A 344 -31.97 -16.70 -8.48
CA SER A 344 -30.96 -17.77 -8.42
C SER A 344 -31.07 -18.72 -9.63
N ARG A 345 -32.31 -19.07 -10.05
CA ARG A 345 -32.57 -19.87 -11.24
C ARG A 345 -32.04 -19.18 -12.49
N ARG A 346 -32.35 -17.89 -12.68
CA ARG A 346 -31.88 -17.11 -13.83
C ARG A 346 -30.36 -17.05 -13.85
N TYR A 347 -29.73 -16.84 -12.71
CA TYR A 347 -28.27 -16.83 -12.59
C TYR A 347 -27.65 -18.16 -13.06
N ILE A 348 -28.14 -19.30 -12.56
CA ILE A 348 -27.64 -20.63 -12.95
C ILE A 348 -27.90 -20.89 -14.44
N ALA A 349 -29.10 -20.56 -14.93
CA ALA A 349 -29.45 -20.76 -16.33
C ALA A 349 -28.58 -19.95 -17.30
N ASN A 350 -28.24 -18.71 -16.93
CA ASN A 350 -27.37 -17.83 -17.74
C ASN A 350 -25.91 -18.32 -17.76
N HIS A 351 -25.50 -19.10 -16.76
CA HIS A 351 -24.14 -19.63 -16.66
C HIS A 351 -24.03 -21.12 -16.96
N TRP A 352 -25.10 -21.76 -17.45
CA TRP A 352 -25.17 -23.21 -17.64
C TRP A 352 -23.96 -23.78 -18.39
N ASP A 353 -23.60 -23.17 -19.52
CA ASP A 353 -22.48 -23.64 -20.34
C ASP A 353 -21.12 -23.50 -19.62
N ASN A 354 -20.94 -22.44 -18.81
CA ASN A 354 -19.72 -22.26 -18.01
C ASN A 354 -19.64 -23.26 -16.84
N ILE A 355 -20.79 -23.63 -16.27
CA ILE A 355 -20.88 -24.67 -15.23
C ILE A 355 -20.51 -26.03 -15.83
N VAL A 356 -21.03 -26.33 -17.03
CA VAL A 356 -20.68 -27.56 -17.75
C VAL A 356 -19.18 -27.60 -18.06
N LEU A 357 -18.59 -26.48 -18.51
CA LEU A 357 -17.15 -26.36 -18.77
C LEU A 357 -16.31 -26.67 -17.53
N GLU A 358 -16.66 -26.09 -16.36
CA GLU A 358 -15.99 -26.36 -15.09
C GLU A 358 -16.07 -27.85 -14.71
N LEU A 359 -17.26 -28.46 -14.84
CA LEU A 359 -17.52 -29.84 -14.47
C LEU A 359 -16.79 -30.85 -15.38
N ASP A 360 -16.68 -30.54 -16.68
CA ASP A 360 -15.99 -31.38 -17.66
C ASP A 360 -14.47 -31.33 -17.53
N ASN A 361 -13.95 -30.20 -17.06
CA ASN A 361 -12.52 -29.97 -17.01
C ASN A 361 -11.99 -30.10 -15.58
N ARG A 362 -11.82 -31.35 -15.12
CA ARG A 362 -11.23 -31.70 -13.80
C ARG A 362 -9.81 -31.17 -13.58
N ILE A 363 -9.20 -30.57 -14.60
CA ILE A 363 -7.86 -29.98 -14.57
C ILE A 363 -7.93 -28.51 -14.10
N ILE A 364 -9.07 -27.82 -14.29
CA ILE A 364 -9.21 -26.43 -13.87
C ILE A 364 -9.05 -26.34 -12.35
N LYS A 365 -8.04 -25.59 -11.93
CA LYS A 365 -7.78 -25.26 -10.54
C LYS A 365 -8.89 -24.32 -10.08
N GLY A 366 -9.69 -24.75 -9.10
CA GLY A 366 -10.88 -24.02 -8.66
C GLY A 366 -10.57 -22.60 -8.15
N CYS A 367 -11.58 -21.74 -8.18
CA CYS A 367 -11.50 -20.35 -7.76
C CYS A 367 -11.31 -20.22 -6.23
N SER A 368 -10.44 -19.31 -5.83
CA SER A 368 -10.11 -18.97 -4.43
C SER A 368 -10.40 -17.51 -4.09
N ALA A 369 -11.08 -16.79 -4.99
CA ALA A 369 -11.27 -15.34 -4.94
C ALA A 369 -11.88 -14.84 -3.62
N GLU A 370 -12.87 -15.54 -3.04
CA GLU A 370 -13.46 -15.21 -1.74
C GLU A 370 -12.42 -15.11 -0.61
N GLY A 371 -11.47 -16.05 -0.57
CA GLY A 371 -10.37 -16.03 0.40
C GLY A 371 -9.44 -14.83 0.17
N HIS A 372 -9.14 -14.55 -1.10
CA HIS A 372 -8.29 -13.43 -1.47
C HIS A 372 -8.97 -12.08 -1.22
N VAL A 373 -10.26 -11.91 -1.55
CA VAL A 373 -11.06 -10.72 -1.21
C VAL A 373 -11.08 -10.54 0.31
N SER A 374 -11.35 -11.60 1.07
CA SER A 374 -11.38 -11.53 2.53
C SER A 374 -10.05 -11.06 3.11
N HIS A 375 -8.93 -11.58 2.62
CA HIS A 375 -7.60 -11.29 3.16
C HIS A 375 -7.00 -9.98 2.63
N VAL A 376 -7.16 -9.69 1.35
CA VAL A 376 -6.54 -8.54 0.68
C VAL A 376 -7.36 -7.27 0.90
N LEU A 377 -8.69 -7.34 0.74
CA LEU A 377 -9.57 -6.18 0.83
C LEU A 377 -10.32 -6.16 2.16
N ALA A 378 -11.17 -7.15 2.43
CA ALA A 378 -12.20 -7.04 3.47
C ALA A 378 -11.61 -6.82 4.86
N ASP A 379 -10.51 -7.49 5.23
CA ASP A 379 -9.87 -7.33 6.53
C ASP A 379 -9.60 -5.85 6.87
N ARG A 380 -9.12 -5.09 5.88
CA ARG A 380 -8.86 -3.67 6.02
C ARG A 380 -10.05 -2.78 5.65
N MET A 381 -10.89 -3.17 4.70
CA MET A 381 -11.88 -2.31 4.07
C MET A 381 -13.28 -2.40 4.69
N SER A 382 -13.77 -3.61 5.01
CA SER A 382 -15.20 -3.85 5.31
C SER A 382 -15.49 -4.78 6.50
N SER A 383 -14.53 -5.60 6.96
CA SER A 383 -14.69 -6.60 8.04
C SER A 383 -15.18 -6.02 9.38
N ARG A 384 -14.98 -4.72 9.58
CA ARG A 384 -15.51 -3.92 10.68
C ARG A 384 -16.17 -2.68 10.10
N PRO A 385 -17.20 -2.12 10.76
CA PRO A 385 -17.84 -0.89 10.29
C PRO A 385 -16.82 0.23 10.07
N ARG A 386 -16.68 0.65 8.81
CA ARG A 386 -15.78 1.71 8.36
C ARG A 386 -16.52 2.57 7.33
N GLY A 387 -16.22 3.86 7.32
CA GLY A 387 -16.77 4.80 6.34
C GLY A 387 -15.63 5.45 5.58
N TRP A 388 -15.59 5.25 4.26
CA TRP A 388 -14.54 5.78 3.40
C TRP A 388 -15.01 6.98 2.58
N SER A 389 -14.11 7.92 2.32
CA SER A 389 -14.27 8.76 1.12
C SER A 389 -13.84 7.98 -0.10
N GLU A 390 -14.47 8.21 -1.24
CA GLU A 390 -14.13 7.52 -2.49
C GLU A 390 -12.62 7.61 -2.81
N GLN A 391 -12.03 8.80 -2.79
CA GLN A 391 -10.58 8.96 -3.03
C GLN A 391 -9.72 8.18 -2.01
N GLY A 392 -10.11 8.18 -0.74
CA GLY A 392 -9.38 7.48 0.31
C GLY A 392 -9.46 5.96 0.20
N ALA A 393 -10.61 5.43 -0.26
CA ALA A 393 -10.77 4.01 -0.53
C ALA A 393 -10.02 3.58 -1.79
N GLU A 394 -10.04 4.39 -2.86
CA GLU A 394 -9.26 4.12 -4.08
C GLU A 394 -7.76 3.98 -3.78
N VAL A 395 -7.20 4.93 -3.03
CA VAL A 395 -5.79 4.87 -2.61
C VAL A 395 -5.55 3.65 -1.71
N MET A 396 -6.47 3.33 -0.80
CA MET A 396 -6.29 2.20 0.11
C MET A 396 -6.28 0.85 -0.61
N VAL A 397 -7.22 0.59 -1.53
CA VAL A 397 -7.25 -0.70 -2.25
C VAL A 397 -5.99 -0.88 -3.09
N LYS A 398 -5.53 0.17 -3.79
CA LYS A 398 -4.27 0.11 -4.55
C LYS A 398 -3.06 -0.12 -3.65
N LEU A 399 -2.97 0.53 -2.48
CA LEU A 399 -1.91 0.26 -1.50
C LEU A 399 -1.95 -1.19 -0.99
N LEU A 400 -3.14 -1.77 -0.81
CA LEU A 400 -3.32 -3.18 -0.44
C LEU A 400 -2.78 -4.09 -1.57
N SER A 401 -3.18 -3.87 -2.82
CA SER A 401 -2.62 -4.61 -3.97
C SER A 401 -1.09 -4.54 -4.00
N LEU A 402 -0.50 -3.34 -3.89
CA LEU A 402 0.96 -3.15 -3.87
C LEU A 402 1.63 -3.92 -2.71
N LYS A 403 1.06 -3.87 -1.50
CA LYS A 403 1.54 -4.64 -0.34
C LYS A 403 1.57 -6.14 -0.66
N TYR A 404 0.46 -6.69 -1.16
CA TYR A 404 0.35 -8.12 -1.47
C TYR A 404 1.18 -8.52 -2.70
N ASN A 405 1.53 -7.58 -3.59
CA ASN A 405 2.51 -7.72 -4.66
C ASN A 405 3.98 -7.60 -4.17
N GLY A 406 4.20 -7.51 -2.86
CA GLY A 406 5.54 -7.43 -2.26
C GLY A 406 6.26 -6.11 -2.54
N VAL A 407 5.54 -5.00 -2.66
CA VAL A 407 6.13 -3.67 -2.77
C VAL A 407 6.43 -3.13 -1.38
N ASN A 408 7.66 -2.63 -1.18
CA ASN A 408 7.99 -1.87 0.01
C ASN A 408 7.32 -0.49 -0.08
N LEU A 409 6.17 -0.34 0.58
CA LEU A 409 5.36 0.87 0.50
C LEU A 409 6.09 2.13 0.97
N LYS A 410 6.95 2.00 1.98
CA LYS A 410 7.74 3.13 2.51
C LYS A 410 8.73 3.63 1.46
N GLU A 411 9.47 2.72 0.84
CA GLU A 411 10.43 3.03 -0.21
C GLU A 411 9.73 3.59 -1.46
N ALA A 412 8.65 2.95 -1.90
CA ALA A 412 7.87 3.39 -3.04
C ALA A 412 7.30 4.80 -2.82
N TYR A 413 6.80 5.10 -1.63
CA TYR A 413 6.33 6.45 -1.29
C TYR A 413 7.44 7.50 -1.38
N LEU A 414 8.64 7.19 -0.88
CA LEU A 414 9.75 8.14 -0.89
C LEU A 414 10.32 8.38 -2.29
N LYS A 415 10.44 7.32 -3.10
CA LYS A 415 11.05 7.41 -4.45
C LYS A 415 10.07 7.87 -5.52
N GLU A 416 8.90 7.25 -5.58
CA GLU A 416 7.98 7.36 -6.72
C GLU A 416 6.87 8.39 -6.47
N ILE A 417 6.43 8.57 -5.22
CA ILE A 417 5.38 9.54 -4.87
C ILE A 417 5.97 10.90 -4.49
N CYS A 418 7.03 10.89 -3.69
CA CYS A 418 7.71 12.10 -3.21
C CYS A 418 8.84 12.60 -4.11
N GLY A 419 9.26 11.81 -5.10
CA GLY A 419 10.30 12.15 -6.05
C GLY A 419 9.92 13.43 -6.79
N LYS A 420 10.79 14.44 -6.75
CA LYS A 420 10.64 15.66 -7.56
C LYS A 420 11.35 15.47 -8.89
N GLU A 421 10.76 15.95 -9.97
CA GLU A 421 11.54 16.38 -11.14
C GLU A 421 12.48 17.51 -10.68
N GLU A 422 13.80 17.33 -10.81
CA GLU A 422 14.79 18.32 -10.39
C GLU A 422 14.63 19.64 -11.16
N LYS A 423 13.86 20.58 -10.62
CA LYS A 423 14.00 22.01 -10.92
C LYS A 423 14.93 22.66 -9.88
N GLU A 424 16.15 22.14 -9.78
CA GLU A 424 17.16 22.76 -8.93
C GLU A 424 17.83 23.94 -9.66
N GLU A 425 17.70 25.12 -9.07
CA GLU A 425 18.33 26.35 -9.57
C GLU A 425 19.87 26.20 -9.56
N LYS A 426 20.54 26.56 -10.67
CA LYS A 426 22.00 26.39 -10.84
C LYS A 426 22.83 26.95 -9.67
N ILE A 427 22.36 28.02 -9.05
CA ILE A 427 22.98 28.65 -7.87
C ILE A 427 22.98 27.70 -6.67
N LEU A 428 21.86 27.04 -6.38
CA LEU A 428 21.71 26.12 -5.25
C LEU A 428 22.70 24.95 -5.40
N LYS A 429 22.80 24.37 -6.61
CA LYS A 429 23.79 23.32 -6.93
C LYS A 429 25.22 23.77 -6.63
N GLU A 430 25.59 25.00 -6.94
CA GLU A 430 26.93 25.53 -6.67
C GLU A 430 27.18 25.84 -5.19
N ILE A 431 26.19 26.41 -4.48
CA ILE A 431 26.25 26.65 -3.03
C ILE A 431 26.46 25.31 -2.30
N VAL A 432 25.69 24.28 -2.65
CA VAL A 432 25.80 22.94 -2.08
C VAL A 432 27.19 22.36 -2.36
N ARG A 433 27.62 22.27 -3.63
CA ARG A 433 28.91 21.67 -4.02
C ARG A 433 30.11 22.28 -3.30
N LYS A 434 30.16 23.61 -3.16
CA LYS A 434 31.28 24.30 -2.52
C LYS A 434 31.33 24.04 -1.01
N ASN A 435 30.17 24.06 -0.35
CA ASN A 435 30.11 23.90 1.10
C ASN A 435 30.28 22.45 1.55
N VAL A 436 29.92 21.45 0.74
CA VAL A 436 30.19 20.03 1.03
C VAL A 436 31.67 19.79 1.35
N LYS A 437 32.60 20.33 0.55
CA LYS A 437 34.04 20.19 0.80
C LYS A 437 34.47 20.81 2.13
N LYS A 438 33.93 21.99 2.46
CA LYS A 438 34.22 22.70 3.71
C LYS A 438 33.71 21.94 4.93
N ILE A 439 32.47 21.46 4.88
CA ILE A 439 31.86 20.67 5.96
C ILE A 439 32.66 19.38 6.19
N ARG A 440 33.04 18.66 5.13
CA ARG A 440 33.86 17.43 5.25
C ARG A 440 35.16 17.68 6.00
N LYS A 441 35.89 18.74 5.64
CA LYS A 441 37.12 19.12 6.33
C LYS A 441 36.87 19.44 7.82
N GLN A 442 35.79 20.17 8.12
CA GLN A 442 35.43 20.48 9.51
C GLN A 442 35.02 19.24 10.32
N ILE A 443 34.36 18.26 9.69
CA ILE A 443 34.06 16.97 10.32
C ILE A 443 35.36 16.22 10.65
N GLU A 444 36.31 16.17 9.71
CA GLU A 444 37.63 15.56 9.93
C GLU A 444 38.39 16.25 11.07
N GLU A 445 38.44 17.59 11.08
CA GLU A 445 39.07 18.38 12.15
C GLU A 445 38.40 18.12 13.51
N THR A 446 37.06 18.06 13.57
CA THR A 446 36.32 17.78 14.81
C THR A 446 36.59 16.36 15.30
N ARG A 447 36.57 15.38 14.41
CA ARG A 447 36.90 13.98 14.73
C ARG A 447 38.33 13.87 15.28
N ASN A 448 39.26 14.60 14.69
CA ASN A 448 40.64 14.69 15.16
C ASN A 448 40.79 15.46 16.47
N ASN A 449 39.77 16.14 17.00
CA ASN A 449 39.85 16.84 18.28
C ASN A 449 39.12 16.10 19.40
N VAL A 450 38.48 14.96 19.10
CA VAL A 450 37.79 14.11 20.08
C VAL A 450 38.64 12.84 20.26
N PRO A 451 39.42 12.72 21.35
CA PRO A 451 40.43 11.65 21.50
C PRO A 451 39.88 10.24 21.31
N ILE A 452 38.66 9.96 21.79
CA ILE A 452 38.01 8.65 21.67
C ILE A 452 37.62 8.28 20.22
N LEU A 453 37.61 9.24 19.29
CA LEU A 453 37.30 9.03 17.87
C LEU A 453 38.56 8.97 16.99
N GLN A 454 39.74 9.23 17.58
CA GLN A 454 41.04 9.13 16.92
C GLN A 454 41.60 7.69 16.93
N GLU A 455 41.19 6.87 17.89
CA GLU A 455 41.57 5.46 17.93
C GLU A 455 40.92 4.72 16.75
N GLU A 456 41.67 4.52 15.68
CA GLU A 456 41.44 3.40 14.77
C GLU A 456 41.47 2.13 15.63
N LYS A 457 40.29 1.55 15.87
CA LYS A 457 40.18 0.28 16.57
C LYS A 457 41.04 -0.76 15.86
N LEU A 458 42.15 -1.13 16.51
CA LEU A 458 42.55 -2.51 16.67
C LEU A 458 41.36 -3.27 17.29
N ILE A 459 40.52 -3.86 16.44
CA ILE A 459 39.73 -5.05 16.76
C ILE A 459 39.94 -6.04 15.62
#